data_AF-A0AA49FKV1-F1
#
_entry.id   AF-A0AA49FKV1-F1
#
_cell.length_a   1.000
_cell.length_b   1.000
_cell.length_c   1.000
_cell.angle_alpha   90.00
_cell.angle_beta   90.00
_cell.angle_gamma   90.00
#
_symmetry.space_group_name_H-M   'P 1'
#
loop_
_entity.id
_entity.type
_entity.pdbx_description
1 polymer ?
#
loop_
_entity_poly.entity_id
_entity_poly.type
_entity_poly.pdbx_seq_one_letter_code
_entity_poly.pdbx_strand_id
1 'polypeptide(L)'
;MTAYQNELVVDFGEVGFRNSKHRFCVRLDSRPLMQLIEAAENAHRVYELLLIDRPGDIWAYTSVVLDKLPPGVASRVARAREKSAPRAEGQTHAWPEGTMPFQDFDQLFYWAWDDTEPEDEAWLNHRDSGVMHSFAQQALAMARAAQSRLAWNDHLLRHVVSSVRAGEHAYCFLDREIARQKSREHEPNEPVHTPAFYKQLDQLLRDTELVSVAYRANGDYRVLRMLATEQRRRAQRTGHHAGNALHLGALVNRTIDNEAWDSEIWFFSEGLSQGDLFIEGGGMGATTVKELVEVHGRRLSNVILSVRDEGEITGFDREIGDGWALYRRQHPDGRRVSLERIADRRHSKLGPVLAFPGRGMTLFDYEKTVVVMGSEASTATRSTLALVIAEWQSQGGDPLLVVCGETKAFEDAGCRDVLVAPQEEVGGRTFHSWLGDALLRVRPWFDVVLAINAPAWAAEVLARQAARTESLWRPWIVATVDVEHLNVDFTLDGNVDEMLREASQRAKGMRPKLL
;
A
#
# COMPACT_ATOMS: atom_id res chain seq x y z
N MET A 1 -27.79 15.84 9.17
CA MET A 1 -27.61 15.53 7.75
C MET A 1 -28.29 16.61 6.95
N THR A 2 -27.53 17.53 6.35
CA THR A 2 -28.05 18.47 5.36
C THR A 2 -28.44 17.66 4.12
N ALA A 3 -29.69 17.74 3.67
CA ALA A 3 -30.10 17.13 2.42
C ALA A 3 -29.50 17.98 1.28
N TYR A 4 -28.42 17.50 0.67
CA TYR A 4 -27.84 18.15 -0.50
C TYR A 4 -28.74 17.88 -1.70
N GLN A 5 -29.09 18.93 -2.46
CA GLN A 5 -29.79 18.77 -3.73
C GLN A 5 -28.76 18.37 -4.78
N ASN A 6 -28.91 17.17 -5.35
CA ASN A 6 -28.01 16.68 -6.40
C ASN A 6 -28.36 17.23 -7.78
N GLU A 7 -29.47 17.96 -7.88
CA GLU A 7 -30.00 18.48 -9.12
C GLU A 7 -30.36 19.96 -8.99
N LEU A 8 -30.04 20.76 -10.01
CA LEU A 8 -30.52 22.13 -10.18
C LEU A 8 -31.29 22.21 -11.49
N VAL A 9 -32.59 22.52 -11.42
CA VAL A 9 -33.40 22.82 -12.62
C VAL A 9 -33.14 24.26 -13.03
N VAL A 10 -32.74 24.45 -14.28
CA VAL A 10 -32.55 25.75 -14.92
C VAL A 10 -33.62 25.91 -16.00
N ASP A 11 -34.68 26.65 -15.67
CA ASP A 11 -35.77 26.97 -16.60
C ASP A 11 -35.57 28.41 -17.09
N PHE A 12 -35.25 28.56 -18.38
CA PHE A 12 -35.09 29.85 -19.05
C PHE A 12 -36.43 30.40 -19.56
N GLY A 13 -37.53 29.66 -19.39
CA GLY A 13 -38.83 29.99 -19.94
C GLY A 13 -38.85 29.83 -21.46
N GLU A 14 -39.54 30.75 -22.13
CA GLU A 14 -39.66 30.77 -23.59
C GLU A 14 -38.59 31.68 -24.22
N VAL A 15 -37.66 31.07 -24.96
CA VAL A 15 -36.56 31.75 -25.66
C VAL A 15 -36.71 31.59 -27.19
N GLY A 16 -36.19 32.56 -27.94
CA GLY A 16 -36.28 32.59 -29.40
C GLY A 16 -36.88 33.89 -29.94
N PHE A 17 -36.77 34.10 -31.26
CA PHE A 17 -37.21 35.33 -31.91
C PHE A 17 -38.73 35.38 -32.12
N ARG A 18 -39.39 36.46 -31.65
CA ARG A 18 -40.80 36.80 -31.92
C ARG A 18 -41.75 35.58 -31.79
N ASN A 19 -42.20 35.01 -32.91
CA ASN A 19 -43.21 33.94 -32.98
C ASN A 19 -42.61 32.52 -32.96
N SER A 20 -41.29 32.37 -32.88
CA SER A 20 -40.58 31.07 -32.80
C SER A 20 -40.03 30.81 -31.41
N LYS A 21 -40.75 31.24 -30.37
CA LYS A 21 -40.34 30.99 -28.99
C LYS A 21 -40.59 29.53 -28.62
N HIS A 22 -39.59 28.92 -27.99
CA HIS A 22 -39.64 27.55 -27.51
C HIS A 22 -39.19 27.50 -26.06
N ARG A 23 -39.74 26.56 -25.29
CA ARG A 23 -39.32 26.35 -23.91
C ARG A 23 -37.87 25.83 -23.87
N PHE A 24 -37.03 26.49 -23.08
CA PHE A 24 -35.66 26.05 -22.81
C PHE A 24 -35.51 25.75 -21.31
N CYS A 25 -35.32 24.48 -21.00
CA CYS A 25 -35.15 23.98 -19.64
C CYS A 25 -34.15 22.83 -19.66
N VAL A 26 -33.18 22.90 -18.76
CA VAL A 26 -32.18 21.86 -18.52
C VAL A 26 -32.04 21.62 -17.04
N ARG A 27 -31.37 20.52 -16.68
CA ARG A 27 -31.05 20.22 -15.30
C ARG A 27 -29.58 19.92 -15.14
N LEU A 28 -28.93 20.58 -14.18
CA LEU A 28 -27.58 20.22 -13.78
C LEU A 28 -27.66 19.08 -12.77
N ASP A 29 -26.81 18.09 -12.94
CA ASP A 29 -26.83 16.85 -12.18
C ASP A 29 -25.42 16.51 -11.69
N SER A 30 -25.28 16.39 -10.38
CA SER A 30 -24.01 16.08 -9.71
C SER A 30 -23.79 14.58 -9.45
N ARG A 31 -24.59 13.68 -10.03
CA ARG A 31 -24.36 12.22 -9.97
C ARG A 31 -22.93 11.80 -10.35
N PRO A 32 -22.27 12.37 -11.38
CA PRO A 32 -20.88 12.01 -11.68
C PRO A 32 -19.91 12.34 -10.54
N LEU A 33 -20.13 13.43 -9.81
CA LEU A 33 -19.37 13.75 -8.60
C LEU A 33 -19.63 12.71 -7.49
N MET A 34 -20.88 12.28 -7.31
CA MET A 34 -21.22 11.24 -6.33
C MET A 34 -20.55 9.90 -6.66
N GLN A 35 -20.51 9.52 -7.93
CA GLN A 35 -19.80 8.33 -8.41
C GLN A 35 -18.28 8.44 -8.16
N LEU A 36 -17.69 9.61 -8.34
CA LEU A 36 -16.28 9.84 -7.99
C LEU A 36 -16.05 9.71 -6.48
N ILE A 37 -16.95 10.24 -5.65
CA ILE A 37 -16.87 10.13 -4.19
C ILE A 37 -16.94 8.65 -3.77
N GLU A 38 -17.90 7.90 -4.30
CA GLU A 38 -18.04 6.47 -4.01
C GLU A 38 -16.83 5.65 -4.48
N ALA A 39 -16.31 5.94 -5.67
CA ALA A 39 -15.08 5.33 -6.17
C ALA A 39 -13.90 5.61 -5.21
N ALA A 40 -13.74 6.85 -4.76
CA ALA A 40 -12.66 7.24 -3.84
C ALA A 40 -12.80 6.60 -2.46
N GLU A 41 -14.02 6.45 -1.94
CA GLU A 41 -14.27 5.70 -0.69
C GLU A 41 -13.90 4.21 -0.83
N ASN A 42 -13.94 3.68 -2.05
CA ASN A 42 -13.43 2.36 -2.44
C ASN A 42 -11.94 2.35 -2.86
N ALA A 43 -11.18 3.40 -2.53
CA ALA A 43 -9.77 3.55 -2.89
C ALA A 43 -9.46 3.61 -4.40
N HIS A 44 -10.44 3.92 -5.23
CA HIS A 44 -10.28 4.15 -6.68
C HIS A 44 -10.42 5.63 -7.01
N ARG A 45 -9.62 6.20 -7.93
CA ARG A 45 -9.68 7.63 -8.30
C ARG A 45 -9.56 8.60 -7.11
N VAL A 46 -8.90 8.18 -6.03
CA VAL A 46 -8.69 9.00 -4.81
C VAL A 46 -7.96 10.29 -5.14
N TYR A 47 -6.91 10.20 -5.97
CA TYR A 47 -6.15 11.36 -6.43
C TYR A 47 -7.04 12.36 -7.17
N GLU A 48 -7.90 11.88 -8.07
CA GLU A 48 -8.80 12.72 -8.85
C GLU A 48 -9.79 13.49 -7.94
N LEU A 49 -10.35 12.83 -6.92
CA LEU A 49 -11.18 13.53 -5.93
C LEU A 49 -10.40 14.60 -5.16
N LEU A 50 -9.15 14.33 -4.80
CA LEU A 50 -8.28 15.27 -4.06
C LEU A 50 -7.84 16.48 -4.91
N LEU A 51 -7.93 16.41 -6.24
CA LEU A 51 -7.64 17.54 -7.14
C LEU A 51 -8.76 18.59 -7.21
N ILE A 52 -9.96 18.28 -6.70
CA ILE A 52 -11.08 19.21 -6.69
C ILE A 52 -10.88 20.22 -5.55
N ASP A 53 -10.57 21.47 -5.88
CA ASP A 53 -10.33 22.51 -4.86
C ASP A 53 -11.11 23.81 -5.14
N ARG A 54 -11.49 24.08 -6.38
CA ARG A 54 -12.19 25.32 -6.75
C ARG A 54 -13.60 25.00 -7.26
N PRO A 55 -14.56 25.94 -7.14
CA PRO A 55 -15.91 25.74 -7.68
C PRO A 55 -15.90 25.41 -9.19
N GLY A 56 -14.97 25.98 -9.95
CA GLY A 56 -14.83 25.68 -11.37
C GLY A 56 -14.42 24.24 -11.70
N ASP A 57 -13.79 23.52 -10.77
CA ASP A 57 -13.40 22.12 -11.00
C ASP A 57 -14.62 21.18 -11.00
N ILE A 58 -15.74 21.61 -10.38
CA ILE A 58 -17.00 20.85 -10.30
C ILE A 58 -17.65 20.64 -11.66
N TRP A 59 -17.44 21.57 -12.59
CA TRP A 59 -18.04 21.50 -13.92
C TRP A 59 -17.56 20.27 -14.71
N ALA A 60 -16.36 19.75 -14.43
CA ALA A 60 -15.88 18.49 -15.01
C ALA A 60 -16.62 17.24 -14.47
N TYR A 61 -17.40 17.39 -13.40
CA TYR A 61 -18.16 16.34 -12.71
C TYR A 61 -19.66 16.64 -12.66
N THR A 62 -20.14 17.52 -13.55
CA THR A 62 -21.54 17.91 -13.70
C THR A 62 -22.03 17.47 -15.06
N SER A 63 -23.17 16.78 -15.08
CA SER A 63 -23.91 16.46 -16.30
C SER A 63 -25.08 17.43 -16.49
N VAL A 64 -25.44 17.68 -17.74
CA VAL A 64 -26.63 18.43 -18.13
C VAL A 64 -27.65 17.44 -18.66
N VAL A 65 -28.79 17.33 -17.98
CA VAL A 65 -29.98 16.60 -18.43
C VAL A 65 -30.81 17.53 -19.31
N LEU A 66 -31.12 17.05 -20.51
CA LEU A 66 -31.72 17.83 -21.59
C LEU A 66 -33.25 17.68 -21.55
N ASP A 67 -33.94 18.50 -20.76
CA ASP A 67 -35.39 18.37 -20.53
C ASP A 67 -36.24 18.96 -21.67
N LYS A 68 -36.07 20.25 -21.99
CA LYS A 68 -36.73 20.95 -23.09
C LYS A 68 -35.73 21.84 -23.80
N LEU A 69 -35.47 21.56 -25.08
CA LEU A 69 -34.51 22.33 -25.87
C LEU A 69 -35.22 23.02 -27.05
N PRO A 70 -34.92 24.30 -27.33
CA PRO A 70 -35.27 24.93 -28.59
C PRO A 70 -34.65 24.17 -29.78
N PRO A 71 -35.27 24.18 -30.97
CA PRO A 71 -34.78 23.44 -32.13
C PRO A 71 -33.33 23.74 -32.52
N GLY A 72 -32.89 25.00 -32.37
CA GLY A 72 -31.49 25.40 -32.63
C GLY A 72 -30.51 24.70 -31.69
N VAL A 73 -30.77 24.77 -30.38
CA VAL A 73 -29.95 24.09 -29.36
C VAL A 73 -29.98 22.58 -29.53
N ALA A 74 -31.16 21.99 -29.78
CA ALA A 74 -31.30 20.56 -30.03
C ALA A 74 -30.46 20.09 -31.23
N SER A 75 -30.43 20.89 -32.30
CA SER A 75 -29.61 20.62 -33.49
C SER A 75 -28.11 20.70 -33.19
N ARG A 76 -27.68 21.69 -32.41
CA ARG A 76 -26.27 21.81 -31.97
C ARG A 76 -25.84 20.64 -31.08
N VAL A 77 -26.71 20.23 -30.14
CA VAL A 77 -26.49 19.05 -29.28
C VAL A 77 -26.38 17.78 -30.13
N ALA A 78 -27.29 17.56 -31.08
CA ALA A 78 -27.25 16.39 -31.96
C ALA A 78 -25.92 16.33 -32.74
N ARG A 79 -25.46 17.46 -33.29
CA ARG A 79 -24.18 17.56 -33.98
C ARG A 79 -22.98 17.29 -33.05
N ALA A 80 -23.02 17.79 -31.82
CA ALA A 80 -21.96 17.53 -30.84
C ALA A 80 -21.91 16.06 -30.42
N ARG A 81 -23.08 15.41 -30.29
CA ARG A 81 -23.18 13.95 -30.07
C ARG A 81 -22.61 13.16 -31.24
N GLU A 82 -22.96 13.51 -32.48
CA GLU A 82 -22.38 12.85 -33.66
C GLU A 82 -20.85 12.97 -33.73
N LYS A 83 -20.30 14.15 -33.42
CA LYS A 83 -18.84 14.34 -33.38
C LYS A 83 -18.15 13.51 -32.30
N SER A 84 -18.86 13.23 -31.21
CA SER A 84 -18.36 12.48 -30.06
C SER A 84 -18.73 10.99 -30.13
N ALA A 85 -19.32 10.57 -31.25
CA ALA A 85 -19.70 9.18 -31.46
C ALA A 85 -18.45 8.28 -31.50
N PRO A 86 -18.54 7.07 -30.92
CA PRO A 86 -17.42 6.13 -30.93
C PRO A 86 -17.05 5.77 -32.37
N ARG A 87 -15.73 5.69 -32.62
CA ARG A 87 -15.19 5.39 -33.96
C ARG A 87 -15.21 3.89 -34.29
N ALA A 88 -15.43 3.03 -33.29
CA ALA A 88 -15.41 1.58 -33.44
C ALA A 88 -16.81 0.98 -33.24
N GLU A 89 -17.15 0.00 -34.09
CA GLU A 89 -18.39 -0.76 -34.01
C GLU A 89 -18.48 -1.52 -32.67
N GLY A 90 -19.62 -1.36 -31.96
CA GLY A 90 -19.88 -2.02 -30.67
C GLY A 90 -19.52 -1.23 -29.42
N GLN A 91 -18.93 -0.04 -29.53
CA GLN A 91 -18.75 0.87 -28.39
C GLN A 91 -20.01 1.71 -28.15
N THR A 92 -20.41 1.82 -26.89
CA THR A 92 -21.50 2.73 -26.47
C THR A 92 -21.00 4.18 -26.46
N HIS A 93 -21.91 5.11 -26.76
CA HIS A 93 -21.60 6.54 -26.73
C HIS A 93 -21.18 6.98 -25.32
N ALA A 94 -20.14 7.82 -25.21
CA ALA A 94 -19.58 8.25 -23.92
C ALA A 94 -20.59 9.02 -23.04
N TRP A 95 -21.56 9.68 -23.68
CA TRP A 95 -22.65 10.39 -23.00
C TRP A 95 -23.94 9.56 -23.02
N PRO A 96 -24.60 9.30 -21.87
CA PRO A 96 -25.91 8.66 -21.82
C PRO A 96 -26.96 9.41 -22.64
N GLU A 97 -28.01 8.70 -23.08
CA GLU A 97 -29.13 9.31 -23.79
C GLU A 97 -29.81 10.40 -22.93
N GLY A 98 -30.20 11.52 -23.55
CA GLY A 98 -30.81 12.66 -22.85
C GLY A 98 -29.86 13.45 -21.95
N THR A 99 -28.55 13.17 -21.96
CA THR A 99 -27.56 13.87 -21.13
C THR A 99 -26.31 14.26 -21.92
N MET A 100 -25.57 15.26 -21.42
CA MET A 100 -24.30 15.73 -21.98
C MET A 100 -23.41 16.26 -20.85
N PRO A 101 -22.07 16.11 -20.89
CA PRO A 101 -21.18 16.76 -19.92
C PRO A 101 -21.34 18.28 -19.95
N PHE A 102 -21.27 18.92 -18.79
CA PHE A 102 -21.43 20.38 -18.71
C PHE A 102 -20.47 21.15 -19.60
N GLN A 103 -19.20 20.75 -19.64
CA GLN A 103 -18.18 21.44 -20.45
C GLN A 103 -18.48 21.37 -21.96
N ASP A 104 -18.99 20.23 -22.43
CA ASP A 104 -19.38 20.05 -23.84
C ASP A 104 -20.64 20.85 -24.17
N PHE A 105 -21.59 20.92 -23.21
CA PHE A 105 -22.80 21.71 -23.36
C PHE A 105 -22.51 23.21 -23.36
N ASP A 106 -21.68 23.70 -22.44
CA ASP A 106 -21.31 25.11 -22.30
C ASP A 106 -20.61 25.65 -23.57
N GLN A 107 -19.81 24.81 -24.23
CA GLN A 107 -19.14 25.14 -25.49
C GLN A 107 -20.09 25.35 -26.69
N LEU A 108 -21.37 25.00 -26.57
CA LEU A 108 -22.35 25.20 -27.64
C LEU A 108 -22.84 26.65 -27.76
N PHE A 109 -22.55 27.49 -26.77
CA PHE A 109 -23.07 28.85 -26.65
C PHE A 109 -21.91 29.86 -26.67
N TYR A 110 -22.08 30.97 -27.39
CA TYR A 110 -21.05 32.00 -27.50
C TYR A 110 -21.68 33.37 -27.75
N TRP A 111 -21.01 34.44 -27.31
CA TRP A 111 -21.41 35.81 -27.64
C TRP A 111 -21.06 36.10 -29.10
N ALA A 112 -22.04 36.57 -29.88
CA ALA A 112 -21.88 36.94 -31.28
C ALA A 112 -22.24 38.42 -31.53
N TRP A 113 -22.00 39.29 -30.55
CA TRP A 113 -22.39 40.71 -30.59
C TRP A 113 -23.88 40.85 -30.94
N ASP A 114 -24.21 41.61 -31.99
CA ASP A 114 -25.58 41.85 -32.46
C ASP A 114 -26.26 40.59 -33.01
N ASP A 115 -25.50 39.54 -33.34
CA ASP A 115 -25.99 38.26 -33.86
C ASP A 115 -26.14 37.18 -32.77
N THR A 116 -26.01 37.54 -31.49
CA THR A 116 -26.17 36.57 -30.39
C THR A 116 -27.59 35.98 -30.42
N GLU A 117 -27.70 34.66 -30.56
CA GLU A 117 -29.01 33.99 -30.52
C GLU A 117 -29.63 34.13 -29.12
N PRO A 118 -30.96 34.31 -28.99
CA PRO A 118 -31.63 34.44 -27.69
C PRO A 118 -31.35 33.29 -26.72
N GLU A 119 -31.14 32.09 -27.26
CA GLU A 119 -30.73 30.89 -26.52
C GLU A 119 -29.31 31.01 -25.94
N ASP A 120 -28.39 31.61 -26.70
CA ASP A 120 -27.01 31.88 -26.29
C ASP A 120 -26.96 32.94 -25.21
N GLU A 121 -27.67 34.05 -25.40
CA GLU A 121 -27.81 35.10 -24.40
C GLU A 121 -28.43 34.55 -23.10
N ALA A 122 -29.49 33.74 -23.19
CA ALA A 122 -30.15 33.15 -22.03
C ALA A 122 -29.20 32.24 -21.23
N TRP A 123 -28.49 31.33 -21.91
CA TRP A 123 -27.53 30.44 -21.25
C TRP A 123 -26.36 31.21 -20.64
N LEU A 124 -25.71 32.09 -21.41
CA LEU A 124 -24.49 32.78 -20.99
C LEU A 124 -24.76 33.74 -19.83
N ASN A 125 -25.89 34.46 -19.82
CA ASN A 125 -26.28 35.30 -18.69
C ASN A 125 -26.58 34.49 -17.44
N HIS A 126 -27.20 33.31 -17.58
CA HIS A 126 -27.51 32.46 -16.44
C HIS A 126 -26.28 31.72 -15.89
N ARG A 127 -25.35 31.33 -16.76
CA ARG A 127 -24.10 30.62 -16.39
C ARG A 127 -23.34 31.36 -15.30
N ASP A 128 -23.31 32.69 -15.38
CA ASP A 128 -22.59 33.55 -14.45
C ASP A 128 -23.48 34.05 -13.27
N SER A 129 -24.67 33.44 -13.10
CA SER A 129 -25.63 33.82 -12.07
C SER A 129 -25.25 33.31 -10.66
N GLY A 130 -25.81 33.96 -9.64
CA GLY A 130 -25.65 33.54 -8.25
C GLY A 130 -26.17 32.13 -7.95
N VAL A 131 -27.15 31.64 -8.71
CA VAL A 131 -27.71 30.29 -8.56
C VAL A 131 -26.69 29.24 -9.02
N MET A 132 -26.06 29.45 -10.18
CA MET A 132 -24.97 28.62 -10.70
C MET A 132 -23.78 28.57 -9.73
N HIS A 133 -23.38 29.73 -9.21
CA HIS A 133 -22.33 29.82 -8.20
C HIS A 133 -22.69 29.05 -6.92
N SER A 134 -23.94 29.15 -6.47
CA SER A 134 -24.41 28.44 -5.27
C SER A 134 -24.39 26.92 -5.46
N PHE A 135 -24.81 26.43 -6.63
CA PHE A 135 -24.75 25.01 -6.97
C PHE A 135 -23.30 24.48 -6.97
N ALA A 136 -22.38 25.17 -7.64
CA ALA A 136 -20.97 24.77 -7.66
C ALA A 136 -20.34 24.80 -6.25
N GLN A 137 -20.68 25.79 -5.43
CA GLN A 137 -20.22 25.86 -4.04
C GLN A 137 -20.78 24.71 -3.19
N GLN A 138 -22.05 24.34 -3.38
CA GLN A 138 -22.67 23.22 -2.68
C GLN A 138 -22.00 21.89 -3.06
N ALA A 139 -21.81 21.63 -4.35
CA ALA A 139 -21.12 20.44 -4.84
C ALA A 139 -19.65 20.39 -4.38
N LEU A 140 -18.94 21.53 -4.37
CA LEU A 140 -17.60 21.61 -3.79
C LEU A 140 -17.59 21.30 -2.30
N ALA A 141 -18.58 21.76 -1.54
CA ALA A 141 -18.71 21.42 -0.13
C ALA A 141 -18.90 19.90 0.07
N MET A 142 -19.65 19.23 -0.83
CA MET A 142 -19.79 17.77 -0.82
C MET A 142 -18.45 17.06 -1.09
N ALA A 143 -17.71 17.51 -2.11
CA ALA A 143 -16.38 16.99 -2.43
C ALA A 143 -15.42 17.16 -1.24
N ARG A 144 -15.34 18.35 -0.65
CA ARG A 144 -14.49 18.63 0.52
C ARG A 144 -14.89 17.81 1.75
N ALA A 145 -16.19 17.64 1.97
CA ALA A 145 -16.67 16.76 3.04
C ALA A 145 -16.21 15.31 2.80
N ALA A 146 -16.30 14.79 1.58
CA ALA A 146 -15.78 13.47 1.24
C ALA A 146 -14.27 13.36 1.43
N GLN A 147 -13.48 14.31 0.89
CA GLN A 147 -12.03 14.37 1.05
C GLN A 147 -11.60 14.35 2.53
N SER A 148 -12.34 15.02 3.41
CA SER A 148 -12.05 15.03 4.86
C SER A 148 -12.27 13.68 5.54
N ARG A 149 -13.23 12.88 5.05
CA ARG A 149 -13.57 11.56 5.60
C ARG A 149 -12.64 10.45 5.13
N LEU A 150 -12.05 10.56 3.93
CA LEU A 150 -11.19 9.51 3.36
C LEU A 150 -10.10 9.02 4.34
N ALA A 151 -9.42 9.94 5.03
CA ALA A 151 -8.33 9.60 5.95
C ALA A 151 -8.78 8.82 7.22
N TRP A 152 -10.09 8.76 7.47
CA TRP A 152 -10.69 8.10 8.63
C TRP A 152 -11.09 6.65 8.32
N ASN A 153 -11.22 6.30 7.03
CA ASN A 153 -11.76 5.01 6.59
C ASN A 153 -10.82 3.84 6.90
N ASP A 154 -9.58 3.89 6.41
CA ASP A 154 -8.59 2.84 6.63
C ASP A 154 -7.13 3.36 6.52
N HIS A 155 -6.17 2.47 6.77
CA HIS A 155 -4.73 2.80 6.73
C HIS A 155 -4.21 3.13 5.32
N LEU A 156 -4.80 2.54 4.28
CA LEU A 156 -4.41 2.78 2.89
C LEU A 156 -4.84 4.18 2.45
N LEU A 157 -6.12 4.52 2.63
CA LEU A 157 -6.63 5.84 2.28
C LEU A 157 -5.97 6.95 3.11
N ARG A 158 -5.72 6.71 4.40
CA ARG A 158 -4.95 7.64 5.23
C ARG A 158 -3.56 7.90 4.66
N HIS A 159 -2.87 6.85 4.20
CA HIS A 159 -1.56 6.94 3.57
C HIS A 159 -1.60 7.78 2.29
N VAL A 160 -2.49 7.41 1.37
CA VAL A 160 -2.62 8.06 0.05
C VAL A 160 -2.96 9.55 0.24
N VAL A 161 -3.96 9.87 1.07
CA VAL A 161 -4.33 11.26 1.37
C VAL A 161 -3.17 12.06 1.96
N SER A 162 -2.42 11.46 2.89
CA SER A 162 -1.24 12.11 3.48
C SER A 162 -0.17 12.38 2.43
N SER A 163 0.13 11.40 1.58
CA SER A 163 1.16 11.49 0.54
C SER A 163 0.81 12.53 -0.53
N VAL A 164 -0.47 12.59 -0.94
CA VAL A 164 -0.96 13.61 -1.89
C VAL A 164 -0.83 15.01 -1.30
N ARG A 165 -1.22 15.19 -0.04
CA ARG A 165 -1.11 16.49 0.65
C ARG A 165 0.33 16.94 0.86
N ALA A 166 1.25 16.00 1.04
CA ALA A 166 2.67 16.28 1.14
C ALA A 166 3.33 16.56 -0.23
N GLY A 167 2.63 16.31 -1.34
CA GLY A 167 3.21 16.39 -2.69
C GLY A 167 4.16 15.24 -3.02
N GLU A 168 4.12 14.15 -2.25
CA GLU A 168 5.01 12.99 -2.36
C GLU A 168 4.40 11.82 -3.13
N HIS A 169 3.09 11.88 -3.41
CA HIS A 169 2.39 10.84 -4.17
C HIS A 169 2.93 10.76 -5.61
N ALA A 170 3.04 9.55 -6.17
CA ALA A 170 3.63 9.33 -7.50
C ALA A 170 2.98 10.21 -8.60
N TYR A 171 1.65 10.37 -8.53
CA TYR A 171 0.92 11.19 -9.49
C TYR A 171 1.13 12.72 -9.33
N CYS A 172 1.69 13.20 -8.22
CA CYS A 172 2.04 14.61 -8.05
C CYS A 172 3.17 15.05 -9.00
N PHE A 173 3.94 14.10 -9.53
CA PHE A 173 5.02 14.35 -10.48
C PHE A 173 4.58 14.27 -11.95
N LEU A 174 3.30 14.02 -12.21
CA LEU A 174 2.72 13.92 -13.55
C LEU A 174 1.97 15.20 -13.92
N ASP A 175 1.80 15.43 -15.22
CA ASP A 175 0.82 16.41 -15.70
C ASP A 175 -0.58 16.07 -15.18
N ARG A 176 -1.39 17.11 -14.90
CA ARG A 176 -2.70 16.95 -14.27
C ARG A 176 -3.64 16.04 -15.06
N GLU A 177 -3.68 16.17 -16.40
CA GLU A 177 -4.59 15.35 -17.20
C GLU A 177 -4.09 13.91 -17.32
N ILE A 178 -2.77 13.71 -17.39
CA ILE A 178 -2.15 12.38 -17.34
C ILE A 178 -2.45 11.69 -16.00
N ALA A 179 -2.30 12.41 -14.88
CA ALA A 179 -2.62 11.89 -13.56
C ALA A 179 -4.09 11.50 -13.42
N ARG A 180 -5.01 12.31 -13.96
CA ARG A 180 -6.45 11.97 -14.00
C ARG A 180 -6.71 10.73 -14.83
N GLN A 181 -6.09 10.60 -16.00
CA GLN A 181 -6.24 9.43 -16.85
C GLN A 181 -5.73 8.17 -16.15
N LYS A 182 -4.51 8.19 -15.62
CA LYS A 182 -3.93 7.07 -14.85
C LYS A 182 -4.83 6.68 -13.67
N SER A 183 -5.37 7.65 -12.93
CA SER A 183 -6.22 7.37 -11.76
C SER A 183 -7.52 6.62 -12.08
N ARG A 184 -7.93 6.57 -13.36
CA ARG A 184 -9.12 5.87 -13.86
C ARG A 184 -8.80 4.48 -14.41
N GLU A 185 -7.53 4.14 -14.55
CA GLU A 185 -7.11 2.80 -14.93
C GLU A 185 -7.46 1.81 -13.80
N HIS A 186 -7.56 0.53 -14.12
CA HIS A 186 -7.84 -0.53 -13.14
C HIS A 186 -9.17 -0.37 -12.39
N GLU A 187 -10.26 -0.12 -13.12
CA GLU A 187 -11.60 0.04 -12.56
C GLU A 187 -11.96 -1.15 -11.63
N PRO A 188 -12.46 -0.87 -10.40
CA PRO A 188 -12.85 -1.91 -9.45
C PRO A 188 -13.93 -2.82 -10.04
N ASN A 189 -13.73 -4.13 -9.87
CA ASN A 189 -14.80 -5.10 -10.12
C ASN A 189 -15.64 -5.32 -8.87
N GLU A 190 -16.87 -5.81 -9.09
CA GLU A 190 -17.74 -6.23 -8.00
C GLU A 190 -17.05 -7.31 -7.15
N PRO A 191 -17.16 -7.24 -5.80
CA PRO A 191 -16.65 -8.27 -4.91
C PRO A 191 -17.21 -9.64 -5.26
N VAL A 192 -16.34 -10.64 -5.42
CA VAL A 192 -16.73 -11.97 -5.93
C VAL A 192 -17.00 -12.97 -4.80
N HIS A 193 -16.39 -12.76 -3.63
CA HIS A 193 -16.49 -13.67 -2.49
C HIS A 193 -17.55 -13.27 -1.45
N THR A 194 -17.90 -14.21 -0.56
CA THR A 194 -18.88 -13.99 0.50
C THR A 194 -18.35 -13.01 1.57
N PRO A 195 -19.23 -12.33 2.32
CA PRO A 195 -18.81 -11.52 3.48
C PRO A 195 -18.00 -12.31 4.52
N ALA A 196 -18.32 -13.59 4.71
CA ALA A 196 -17.62 -14.47 5.65
C ALA A 196 -16.18 -14.77 5.19
N PHE A 197 -15.94 -14.95 3.89
CA PHE A 197 -14.58 -15.09 3.33
C PHE A 197 -13.73 -13.85 3.65
N TYR A 198 -14.24 -12.64 3.38
CA TYR A 198 -13.47 -11.41 3.67
C TYR A 198 -13.21 -11.24 5.16
N LYS A 199 -14.15 -11.63 6.03
CA LYS A 199 -13.94 -11.61 7.48
C LYS A 199 -12.81 -12.57 7.89
N GLN A 200 -12.78 -13.77 7.32
CA GLN A 200 -11.73 -14.73 7.60
C GLN A 200 -10.36 -14.24 7.09
N LEU A 201 -10.34 -13.65 5.90
CA LEU A 201 -9.12 -13.04 5.36
C LEU A 201 -8.59 -11.91 6.24
N ASP A 202 -9.45 -11.01 6.72
CA ASP A 202 -9.05 -9.93 7.66
C ASP A 202 -8.42 -10.50 8.94
N GLN A 203 -8.94 -11.61 9.47
CA GLN A 203 -8.35 -12.26 10.65
C GLN A 203 -6.96 -12.82 10.35
N LEU A 204 -6.79 -13.53 9.23
CA LEU A 204 -5.50 -14.10 8.84
C LEU A 204 -4.45 -13.02 8.55
N LEU A 205 -4.85 -11.93 7.87
CA LEU A 205 -3.96 -10.81 7.56
C LEU A 205 -3.48 -10.06 8.81
N ARG A 206 -4.21 -10.13 9.93
CA ARG A 206 -3.79 -9.53 11.20
C ARG A 206 -2.81 -10.40 11.99
N ASP A 207 -2.53 -11.62 11.55
CA ASP A 207 -1.49 -12.46 12.16
C ASP A 207 -0.13 -11.79 12.02
N THR A 208 0.44 -11.42 13.16
CA THR A 208 1.73 -10.75 13.33
C THR A 208 2.88 -11.55 12.73
N GLU A 209 2.80 -12.88 12.80
CA GLU A 209 3.87 -13.77 12.32
C GLU A 209 3.83 -13.97 10.80
N LEU A 210 2.72 -13.64 10.14
CA LEU A 210 2.58 -13.69 8.68
C LEU A 210 3.60 -12.78 8.00
N VAL A 211 4.38 -13.31 7.06
CA VAL A 211 5.42 -12.52 6.34
C VAL A 211 5.16 -12.36 4.86
N SER A 212 4.38 -13.26 4.27
CA SER A 212 4.11 -13.22 2.84
C SER A 212 2.75 -13.80 2.49
N VAL A 213 2.14 -13.25 1.44
CA VAL A 213 0.88 -13.74 0.88
C VAL A 213 1.08 -14.02 -0.60
N ALA A 214 0.61 -15.18 -1.05
CA ALA A 214 0.52 -15.56 -2.44
C ALA A 214 -0.97 -15.66 -2.82
N TYR A 215 -1.45 -14.80 -3.72
CA TYR A 215 -2.85 -14.76 -4.15
C TYR A 215 -3.00 -15.25 -5.59
N ARG A 216 -3.81 -16.29 -5.82
CA ARG A 216 -4.15 -16.81 -7.14
C ARG A 216 -5.66 -16.69 -7.37
N ALA A 217 -6.07 -15.90 -8.35
CA ALA A 217 -7.50 -15.74 -8.71
C ALA A 217 -7.69 -14.97 -10.02
N ASN A 218 -8.94 -14.74 -10.46
CA ASN A 218 -9.21 -13.81 -11.55
C ASN A 218 -8.86 -12.33 -11.23
N GLY A 219 -8.68 -11.99 -9.94
CA GLY A 219 -8.34 -10.65 -9.45
C GLY A 219 -9.55 -9.94 -8.84
N ASP A 220 -9.87 -10.27 -7.59
CA ASP A 220 -10.88 -9.56 -6.80
C ASP A 220 -10.26 -8.27 -6.22
N TYR A 221 -10.77 -7.11 -6.65
CA TYR A 221 -10.27 -5.81 -6.22
C TYR A 221 -10.35 -5.62 -4.69
N ARG A 222 -11.39 -6.17 -4.04
CA ARG A 222 -11.55 -6.08 -2.59
C ARG A 222 -10.46 -6.87 -1.87
N VAL A 223 -10.08 -8.05 -2.37
CA VAL A 223 -8.97 -8.83 -1.82
C VAL A 223 -7.66 -8.05 -1.96
N LEU A 224 -7.35 -7.55 -3.16
CA LEU A 224 -6.14 -6.77 -3.41
C LEU A 224 -6.05 -5.52 -2.52
N ARG A 225 -7.18 -4.80 -2.34
CA ARG A 225 -7.25 -3.66 -1.40
C ARG A 225 -6.99 -4.08 0.04
N MET A 226 -7.55 -5.20 0.50
CA MET A 226 -7.30 -5.71 1.86
C MET A 226 -5.82 -6.03 2.09
N LEU A 227 -5.17 -6.66 1.11
CA LEU A 227 -3.74 -6.95 1.15
C LEU A 227 -2.91 -5.66 1.22
N ALA A 228 -3.15 -4.70 0.33
CA ALA A 228 -2.45 -3.42 0.32
C ALA A 228 -2.68 -2.60 1.61
N THR A 229 -3.90 -2.64 2.14
CA THR A 229 -4.25 -1.97 3.40
C THR A 229 -3.46 -2.53 4.58
N GLU A 230 -3.35 -3.86 4.68
CA GLU A 230 -2.56 -4.50 5.72
C GLU A 230 -1.05 -4.24 5.55
N GLN A 231 -0.55 -4.30 4.32
CA GLN A 231 0.83 -3.97 4.00
C GLN A 231 1.17 -2.54 4.46
N ARG A 232 0.30 -1.57 4.16
CA ARG A 232 0.48 -0.17 4.58
C ARG A 232 0.33 0.04 6.08
N ARG A 233 -0.60 -0.68 6.73
CA ARG A 233 -0.72 -0.67 8.20
C ARG A 233 0.60 -1.09 8.85
N ARG A 234 1.19 -2.19 8.41
CA ARG A 234 2.46 -2.71 8.96
C ARG A 234 3.62 -1.78 8.65
N ALA A 235 3.72 -1.28 7.42
CA ALA A 235 4.75 -0.34 6.99
C ALA A 235 4.75 0.93 7.85
N GLN A 236 3.58 1.55 8.05
CA GLN A 236 3.44 2.74 8.90
C GLN A 236 3.82 2.48 10.36
N ARG A 237 3.43 1.32 10.91
CA ARG A 237 3.72 1.00 12.33
C ARG A 237 5.18 0.66 12.59
N THR A 238 5.88 0.08 11.62
CA THR A 238 7.29 -0.35 11.77
C THR A 238 8.28 0.62 11.12
N GLY A 239 7.81 1.54 10.28
CA GLY A 239 8.61 2.42 9.43
C GLY A 239 9.39 1.66 8.35
N HIS A 240 8.93 0.47 7.96
CA HIS A 240 9.48 -0.29 6.83
C HIS A 240 8.92 0.18 5.51
N HIS A 241 9.63 -0.11 4.42
CA HIS A 241 9.03 -0.09 3.09
C HIS A 241 7.92 -1.16 2.99
N ALA A 242 6.92 -0.91 2.14
CA ALA A 242 5.72 -1.73 2.05
C ALA A 242 6.00 -3.21 1.78
N GLY A 243 6.81 -3.55 0.77
CA GLY A 243 7.14 -4.93 0.44
C GLY A 243 7.94 -5.67 1.52
N ASN A 244 8.67 -4.93 2.36
CA ASN A 244 9.42 -5.51 3.49
C ASN A 244 8.52 -5.75 4.71
N ALA A 245 7.49 -4.92 4.89
CA ALA A 245 6.54 -5.06 5.99
C ALA A 245 5.59 -6.26 5.81
N LEU A 246 5.18 -6.53 4.57
CA LEU A 246 4.44 -7.73 4.16
C LEU A 246 4.69 -7.98 2.68
N HIS A 247 5.27 -9.12 2.33
CA HIS A 247 5.53 -9.46 0.93
C HIS A 247 4.25 -9.98 0.27
N LEU A 248 3.87 -9.37 -0.86
CA LEU A 248 2.63 -9.72 -1.56
C LEU A 248 2.97 -10.16 -2.99
N GLY A 249 2.58 -11.37 -3.34
CA GLY A 249 2.62 -11.90 -4.70
C GLY A 249 1.21 -12.23 -5.19
N ALA A 250 0.89 -11.90 -6.43
CA ALA A 250 -0.42 -12.17 -7.02
C ALA A 250 -0.30 -12.69 -8.46
N LEU A 251 -0.96 -13.80 -8.76
CA LEU A 251 -1.18 -14.31 -10.12
C LEU A 251 -2.66 -14.09 -10.44
N VAL A 252 -2.94 -12.97 -11.11
CA VAL A 252 -4.31 -12.49 -11.36
C VAL A 252 -4.47 -11.89 -12.76
N ASN A 253 -5.66 -12.02 -13.35
CA ASN A 253 -5.97 -11.40 -14.64
C ASN A 253 -6.28 -9.90 -14.51
N ARG A 254 -6.88 -9.50 -13.37
CA ARG A 254 -7.21 -8.11 -13.05
C ARG A 254 -6.30 -7.63 -11.93
N THR A 255 -5.51 -6.60 -12.22
CA THR A 255 -4.57 -5.97 -11.29
C THR A 255 -5.12 -4.65 -10.76
N ILE A 256 -4.39 -4.08 -9.79
CA ILE A 256 -4.58 -2.71 -9.30
C ILE A 256 -3.37 -1.87 -9.70
N ASP A 257 -3.45 -0.56 -9.47
CA ASP A 257 -2.31 0.32 -9.61
C ASP A 257 -1.54 0.48 -8.28
N ASN A 258 -0.34 -0.11 -8.24
CA ASN A 258 0.58 0.03 -7.11
C ASN A 258 1.04 1.49 -6.90
N GLU A 259 1.18 2.29 -7.96
CA GLU A 259 1.58 3.71 -7.83
C GLU A 259 0.47 4.53 -7.18
N ALA A 260 -0.79 4.29 -7.54
CA ALA A 260 -1.95 5.00 -6.99
C ALA A 260 -2.16 4.74 -5.50
N TRP A 261 -1.78 3.55 -5.04
CA TRP A 261 -1.92 3.16 -3.64
C TRP A 261 -0.68 3.42 -2.84
N ASP A 262 0.45 3.68 -3.53
CA ASP A 262 1.78 3.41 -3.03
C ASP A 262 1.70 2.01 -2.41
N SER A 263 1.77 0.93 -3.17
CA SER A 263 1.80 -0.45 -2.64
C SER A 263 2.82 -1.27 -3.40
N GLU A 264 3.20 -2.42 -2.86
CA GLU A 264 4.19 -3.29 -3.48
C GLU A 264 3.65 -4.70 -3.58
N ILE A 265 2.79 -4.91 -4.58
CA ILE A 265 2.28 -6.22 -4.97
C ILE A 265 3.00 -6.68 -6.24
N TRP A 266 3.63 -7.85 -6.17
CA TRP A 266 4.31 -8.47 -7.29
C TRP A 266 3.29 -9.24 -8.13
N PHE A 267 2.94 -8.69 -9.29
CA PHE A 267 2.01 -9.33 -10.23
C PHE A 267 2.76 -10.24 -11.19
N PHE A 268 2.42 -11.54 -11.15
CA PHE A 268 3.01 -12.56 -12.01
C PHE A 268 2.10 -12.83 -13.22
N SER A 269 2.71 -13.04 -14.38
CA SER A 269 2.01 -13.50 -15.59
C SER A 269 1.97 -15.04 -15.71
N GLU A 270 2.96 -15.73 -15.14
CA GLU A 270 3.04 -17.19 -15.11
C GLU A 270 3.70 -17.66 -13.81
N GLY A 271 3.14 -18.72 -13.23
CA GLY A 271 3.59 -19.22 -11.93
C GLY A 271 3.27 -18.24 -10.81
N LEU A 272 3.28 -18.74 -9.59
CA LEU A 272 3.12 -17.91 -8.40
C LEU A 272 4.21 -18.32 -7.42
N SER A 273 4.88 -17.32 -6.86
CA SER A 273 5.87 -17.51 -5.82
C SER A 273 5.22 -18.10 -4.57
N GLN A 274 6.06 -18.63 -3.67
CA GLN A 274 5.61 -19.18 -2.41
C GLN A 274 5.15 -18.05 -1.47
N GLY A 275 4.06 -18.29 -0.73
CA GLY A 275 3.61 -17.43 0.36
C GLY A 275 3.55 -18.18 1.69
N ASP A 276 3.49 -17.45 2.80
CA ASP A 276 3.19 -18.01 4.12
C ASP A 276 1.68 -18.27 4.28
N LEU A 277 0.88 -17.38 3.71
CA LEU A 277 -0.54 -17.56 3.38
C LEU A 277 -0.71 -17.72 1.87
N PHE A 278 -1.33 -18.80 1.42
CA PHE A 278 -1.83 -18.94 0.05
C PHE A 278 -3.33 -18.62 0.02
N ILE A 279 -3.75 -17.79 -0.92
CA ILE A 279 -5.16 -17.49 -1.15
C ILE A 279 -5.54 -18.02 -2.53
N GLU A 280 -6.43 -19.01 -2.56
CA GLU A 280 -7.07 -19.52 -3.77
C GLU A 280 -8.44 -18.86 -3.92
N GLY A 281 -8.52 -17.85 -4.78
CA GLY A 281 -9.77 -17.13 -5.08
C GLY A 281 -10.57 -17.72 -6.25
N GLY A 282 -10.07 -18.76 -6.92
CA GLY A 282 -10.71 -19.36 -8.07
C GLY A 282 -10.60 -18.53 -9.36
N GLY A 283 -10.94 -19.17 -10.49
CA GLY A 283 -10.95 -18.53 -11.79
C GLY A 283 -9.60 -18.48 -12.53
N MET A 284 -8.56 -19.15 -12.00
CA MET A 284 -7.24 -19.26 -12.63
C MET A 284 -6.69 -20.68 -12.59
N GLY A 285 -6.36 -21.23 -13.77
CA GLY A 285 -5.77 -22.57 -13.92
C GLY A 285 -6.77 -23.72 -13.71
N ALA A 286 -6.46 -24.89 -14.28
CA ALA A 286 -7.26 -26.10 -14.10
C ALA A 286 -6.87 -26.89 -12.83
N THR A 287 -5.64 -26.69 -12.33
CA THR A 287 -5.07 -27.48 -11.23
C THR A 287 -5.53 -26.96 -9.87
N THR A 288 -6.13 -27.87 -9.09
CA THR A 288 -6.62 -27.60 -7.74
C THR A 288 -5.49 -27.39 -6.73
N VAL A 289 -5.77 -26.78 -5.59
CA VAL A 289 -4.76 -26.63 -4.51
C VAL A 289 -4.30 -28.00 -4.04
N LYS A 290 -5.24 -28.95 -3.89
CA LYS A 290 -4.93 -30.32 -3.49
C LYS A 290 -3.96 -31.00 -4.44
N GLU A 291 -4.20 -30.91 -5.75
CA GLU A 291 -3.29 -31.47 -6.77
C GLU A 291 -1.90 -30.83 -6.72
N LEU A 292 -1.82 -29.50 -6.52
CA LEU A 292 -0.54 -28.81 -6.38
C LEU A 292 0.27 -29.36 -5.20
N VAL A 293 -0.37 -29.67 -4.08
CA VAL A 293 0.29 -30.21 -2.88
C VAL A 293 0.64 -31.68 -3.05
N GLU A 294 -0.33 -32.52 -3.40
CA GLU A 294 -0.21 -33.98 -3.31
C GLU A 294 0.41 -34.62 -4.56
N VAL A 295 0.14 -34.08 -5.75
CA VAL A 295 0.64 -34.64 -7.02
C VAL A 295 1.94 -33.95 -7.44
N HIS A 296 1.97 -32.63 -7.36
CA HIS A 296 3.14 -31.85 -7.78
C HIS A 296 4.16 -31.62 -6.67
N GLY A 297 3.87 -32.10 -5.45
CA GLY A 297 4.77 -31.97 -4.30
C GLY A 297 5.08 -30.52 -3.92
N ARG A 298 4.24 -29.55 -4.31
CA ARG A 298 4.49 -28.15 -4.01
C ARG A 298 4.24 -27.90 -2.53
N ARG A 299 5.28 -27.45 -1.83
CA ARG A 299 5.16 -26.91 -0.48
C ARG A 299 4.62 -25.48 -0.59
N LEU A 300 3.30 -25.34 -0.74
CA LEU A 300 2.66 -24.04 -1.00
C LEU A 300 2.82 -23.08 0.18
N SER A 301 2.24 -23.36 1.35
CA SER A 301 2.16 -22.38 2.44
C SER A 301 1.96 -23.04 3.80
N ASN A 302 2.11 -22.25 4.88
CA ASN A 302 1.72 -22.68 6.22
C ASN A 302 0.20 -22.64 6.39
N VAL A 303 -0.46 -21.69 5.73
CA VAL A 303 -1.91 -21.53 5.73
C VAL A 303 -2.41 -21.40 4.29
N ILE A 304 -3.52 -22.06 3.97
CA ILE A 304 -4.19 -21.93 2.67
C ILE A 304 -5.65 -21.56 2.89
N LEU A 305 -6.07 -20.40 2.41
CA LEU A 305 -7.47 -19.97 2.36
C LEU A 305 -7.99 -20.18 0.93
N SER A 306 -8.92 -21.12 0.75
CA SER A 306 -9.56 -21.40 -0.53
C SER A 306 -11.03 -20.99 -0.52
N VAL A 307 -11.53 -20.48 -1.64
CA VAL A 307 -12.97 -20.23 -1.86
C VAL A 307 -13.75 -21.52 -2.14
N ARG A 308 -13.04 -22.64 -2.32
CA ARG A 308 -13.61 -23.97 -2.52
C ARG A 308 -13.09 -24.90 -1.45
N ASP A 309 -13.94 -25.86 -1.12
CA ASP A 309 -13.54 -26.98 -0.32
C ASP A 309 -12.77 -27.99 -1.19
N GLU A 310 -11.48 -28.13 -0.92
CA GLU A 310 -10.56 -29.03 -1.62
C GLU A 310 -10.60 -30.47 -1.06
N GLY A 311 -11.45 -30.71 -0.05
CA GLY A 311 -11.45 -31.94 0.73
C GLY A 311 -10.21 -32.04 1.63
N GLU A 312 -9.91 -33.22 2.15
CA GLU A 312 -8.70 -33.45 2.96
C GLU A 312 -7.43 -33.28 2.13
N ILE A 313 -6.44 -32.55 2.67
CA ILE A 313 -5.11 -32.36 2.08
C ILE A 313 -4.07 -32.91 3.05
N THR A 314 -3.21 -33.81 2.57
CA THR A 314 -2.18 -34.46 3.38
C THR A 314 -1.28 -33.45 4.10
N GLY A 315 -1.21 -33.55 5.44
CA GLY A 315 -0.38 -32.68 6.30
C GLY A 315 -1.02 -31.35 6.72
N PHE A 316 -2.32 -31.17 6.46
CA PHE A 316 -3.08 -30.00 6.85
C PHE A 316 -4.33 -30.38 7.67
N ASP A 317 -4.64 -29.55 8.66
CA ASP A 317 -5.92 -29.56 9.34
C ASP A 317 -6.89 -28.64 8.59
N ARG A 318 -8.15 -29.07 8.47
CA ARG A 318 -9.17 -28.40 7.65
C ARG A 318 -10.28 -27.80 8.51
N GLU A 319 -10.65 -26.57 8.19
CA GLU A 319 -11.77 -25.83 8.77
C GLU A 319 -12.62 -25.25 7.61
N ILE A 320 -13.93 -25.23 7.75
CA ILE A 320 -14.85 -24.76 6.69
C ILE A 320 -15.76 -23.69 7.26
N GLY A 321 -15.99 -22.64 6.47
CA GLY A 321 -17.01 -21.64 6.73
C GLY A 321 -17.81 -21.32 5.48
N ASP A 322 -18.67 -20.30 5.59
CA ASP A 322 -19.53 -19.87 4.49
C ASP A 322 -18.71 -19.26 3.33
N GLY A 323 -18.60 -20.01 2.24
CA GLY A 323 -17.85 -19.60 1.04
C GLY A 323 -16.32 -19.64 1.18
N TRP A 324 -15.80 -20.37 2.18
CA TRP A 324 -14.36 -20.57 2.35
C TRP A 324 -14.01 -21.90 3.03
N ALA A 325 -12.84 -22.43 2.70
CA ALA A 325 -12.17 -23.52 3.41
C ALA A 325 -10.76 -23.09 3.77
N LEU A 326 -10.32 -23.41 4.98
CA LEU A 326 -9.04 -23.03 5.54
C LEU A 326 -8.25 -24.28 5.90
N TYR A 327 -7.03 -24.33 5.41
CA TYR A 327 -6.10 -25.42 5.65
C TYR A 327 -4.92 -24.87 6.43
N ARG A 328 -4.69 -25.40 7.63
CA ARG A 328 -3.52 -25.05 8.45
C ARG A 328 -2.58 -26.23 8.48
N ARG A 329 -1.32 -25.99 8.15
CA ARG A 329 -0.31 -27.03 8.16
C ARG A 329 -0.10 -27.52 9.59
N GLN A 330 -0.03 -28.84 9.77
CA GLN A 330 0.13 -29.45 11.11
C GLN A 330 1.46 -29.09 11.78
N HIS A 331 2.49 -28.85 10.97
CA HIS A 331 3.81 -28.41 11.41
C HIS A 331 4.22 -27.16 10.62
N PRO A 332 3.69 -25.98 11.00
CA PRO A 332 4.01 -24.74 10.32
C PRO A 332 5.46 -24.33 10.59
N ASP A 333 6.10 -23.74 9.60
CA ASP A 333 7.43 -23.17 9.77
C ASP A 333 7.32 -21.82 10.50
N GLY A 334 8.27 -21.49 11.37
CA GLY A 334 8.30 -20.19 12.04
C GLY A 334 8.65 -19.04 11.09
N ARG A 335 8.34 -17.81 11.53
CA ARG A 335 8.53 -16.56 10.77
C ARG A 335 9.87 -16.47 10.05
N ARG A 336 10.99 -16.76 10.73
CA ARG A 336 12.34 -16.69 10.13
C ARG A 336 12.52 -17.61 8.93
N VAL A 337 12.00 -18.82 9.00
CA VAL A 337 12.08 -19.77 7.88
C VAL A 337 11.22 -19.28 6.72
N SER A 338 10.05 -18.72 7.01
CA SER A 338 9.18 -18.10 5.99
C SER A 338 9.86 -16.89 5.33
N LEU A 339 10.58 -16.07 6.10
CA LEU A 339 11.35 -14.93 5.58
C LEU A 339 12.43 -15.36 4.56
N GLU A 340 13.11 -16.49 4.80
CA GLU A 340 14.15 -17.03 3.90
C GLU A 340 13.60 -17.61 2.58
N ARG A 341 12.32 -17.98 2.55
CA ARG A 341 11.69 -18.58 1.35
C ARG A 341 11.29 -17.56 0.30
N ILE A 342 11.19 -16.30 0.67
CA ILE A 342 10.74 -15.25 -0.25
C ILE A 342 11.89 -15.02 -1.26
N ALA A 343 11.77 -15.67 -2.41
CA ALA A 343 12.81 -15.72 -3.44
C ALA A 343 13.17 -14.32 -3.98
N ASP A 344 12.19 -13.42 -4.06
CA ASP A 344 12.36 -12.06 -4.58
C ASP A 344 13.07 -11.11 -3.62
N ARG A 345 13.37 -11.53 -2.38
CA ARG A 345 14.29 -10.78 -1.49
C ARG A 345 15.72 -10.74 -1.99
N ARG A 346 16.01 -11.47 -3.06
CA ARG A 346 17.19 -11.32 -3.92
C ARG A 346 17.27 -9.96 -4.64
N HIS A 347 16.20 -9.15 -4.65
CA HIS A 347 16.22 -7.79 -5.19
C HIS A 347 16.51 -6.71 -4.14
N SER A 348 16.69 -7.08 -2.86
CA SER A 348 17.31 -6.17 -1.91
C SER A 348 18.76 -5.91 -2.34
N LYS A 349 19.26 -4.69 -2.11
CA LYS A 349 20.53 -4.23 -2.69
C LYS A 349 21.69 -5.15 -2.33
N LEU A 350 21.72 -5.63 -1.09
CA LEU A 350 22.74 -6.54 -0.58
C LEU A 350 22.24 -7.96 -0.37
N GLY A 351 20.97 -8.17 -0.02
CA GLY A 351 20.47 -9.49 0.31
C GLY A 351 20.88 -9.95 1.71
N PRO A 352 21.28 -11.22 1.88
CA PRO A 352 21.81 -11.73 3.13
C PRO A 352 23.05 -10.95 3.61
N VAL A 353 23.03 -10.56 4.89
CA VAL A 353 24.15 -9.91 5.59
C VAL A 353 24.96 -10.92 6.39
N LEU A 354 24.28 -11.74 7.19
CA LEU A 354 24.86 -12.85 7.97
C LEU A 354 23.98 -14.09 7.80
N ALA A 355 24.56 -15.27 7.60
CA ALA A 355 23.82 -16.52 7.50
C ALA A 355 24.46 -17.59 8.41
N PHE A 356 23.89 -17.79 9.59
CA PHE A 356 24.37 -18.79 10.55
C PHE A 356 23.89 -20.21 10.16
N PRO A 357 24.44 -21.28 10.77
CA PRO A 357 24.03 -22.65 10.45
C PRO A 357 22.57 -22.92 10.81
N GLY A 358 21.80 -23.42 9.86
CA GLY A 358 20.40 -23.81 10.05
C GLY A 358 19.43 -23.11 9.12
N ARG A 359 18.15 -23.44 9.26
CA ARG A 359 17.04 -22.74 8.56
C ARG A 359 16.51 -21.64 9.47
N GLY A 360 16.14 -20.51 8.88
CA GLY A 360 15.66 -19.33 9.59
C GLY A 360 16.76 -18.59 10.36
N MET A 361 18.02 -18.74 9.95
CA MET A 361 19.19 -18.21 10.65
C MET A 361 19.96 -17.17 9.82
N THR A 362 19.27 -16.57 8.85
CA THR A 362 19.81 -15.54 7.96
C THR A 362 19.31 -14.15 8.35
N LEU A 363 20.21 -13.20 8.60
CA LEU A 363 19.94 -11.76 8.71
C LEU A 363 19.94 -11.13 7.30
N PHE A 364 18.92 -10.34 7.00
CA PHE A 364 18.81 -9.62 5.74
C PHE A 364 19.03 -8.11 5.90
N ASP A 365 19.42 -7.46 4.80
CA ASP A 365 19.83 -6.06 4.77
C ASP A 365 18.71 -5.04 5.02
N TYR A 366 17.46 -5.40 4.70
CA TYR A 366 16.29 -4.56 4.93
C TYR A 366 15.75 -4.65 6.36
N GLU A 367 16.24 -5.58 7.17
CA GLU A 367 15.79 -5.74 8.55
C GLU A 367 16.29 -4.59 9.41
N LYS A 368 15.42 -4.06 10.26
CA LYS A 368 15.80 -3.03 11.22
C LYS A 368 16.53 -3.69 12.37
N THR A 369 17.85 -3.54 12.41
CA THR A 369 18.68 -4.29 13.35
C THR A 369 19.36 -3.40 14.37
N VAL A 370 19.37 -3.87 15.63
CA VAL A 370 20.16 -3.28 16.71
C VAL A 370 21.34 -4.19 17.01
N VAL A 371 22.54 -3.64 16.92
CA VAL A 371 23.79 -4.35 17.19
C VAL A 371 24.42 -3.74 18.43
N VAL A 372 24.64 -4.54 19.47
CA VAL A 372 25.32 -4.10 20.69
C VAL A 372 26.65 -4.84 20.80
N MET A 373 27.73 -4.08 20.86
CA MET A 373 29.10 -4.57 21.02
C MET A 373 29.61 -4.24 22.43
N GLY A 374 29.88 -5.26 23.23
CA GLY A 374 30.40 -5.13 24.58
C GLY A 374 31.89 -4.77 24.69
N SER A 375 32.30 -4.35 25.89
CA SER A 375 33.71 -4.06 26.22
C SER A 375 34.58 -5.32 26.26
N GLU A 376 33.98 -6.47 26.58
CA GLU A 376 34.68 -7.75 26.67
C GLU A 376 34.89 -8.44 25.31
N ALA A 377 34.31 -7.91 24.24
CA ALA A 377 34.51 -8.47 22.91
C ALA A 377 35.98 -8.34 22.48
N SER A 378 36.51 -9.34 21.78
CA SER A 378 37.89 -9.31 21.30
C SER A 378 38.09 -8.27 20.18
N THR A 379 39.32 -7.79 20.00
CA THR A 379 39.68 -6.91 18.88
C THR A 379 39.39 -7.57 17.52
N ALA A 380 39.56 -8.89 17.40
CA ALA A 380 39.26 -9.64 16.19
C ALA A 380 37.75 -9.68 15.89
N THR A 381 36.93 -9.87 16.92
CA THR A 381 35.46 -9.84 16.84
C THR A 381 34.97 -8.46 16.43
N ARG A 382 35.50 -7.39 17.06
CA ARG A 382 35.17 -5.99 16.69
C ARG A 382 35.51 -5.70 15.24
N SER A 383 36.72 -6.06 14.80
CA SER A 383 37.17 -5.82 13.43
C SER A 383 36.33 -6.58 12.40
N THR A 384 36.01 -7.85 12.69
CA THR A 384 35.19 -8.67 11.79
C THR A 384 33.78 -8.09 11.66
N LEU A 385 33.14 -7.71 12.76
CA LEU A 385 31.82 -7.11 12.72
C LEU A 385 31.83 -5.73 12.05
N ALA A 386 32.84 -4.90 12.32
CA ALA A 386 32.99 -3.59 11.70
C ALA A 386 32.99 -3.67 10.17
N LEU A 387 33.70 -4.66 9.59
CA LEU A 387 33.69 -4.90 8.15
C LEU A 387 32.30 -5.28 7.62
N VAL A 388 31.55 -6.12 8.35
CA VAL A 388 30.18 -6.51 7.97
C VAL A 388 29.25 -5.30 8.02
N ILE A 389 29.31 -4.49 9.07
CA ILE A 389 28.48 -3.29 9.24
C ILE A 389 28.81 -2.24 8.19
N ALA A 390 30.10 -1.99 7.92
CA ALA A 390 30.52 -1.04 6.89
C ALA A 390 30.05 -1.48 5.50
N GLU A 391 30.18 -2.77 5.16
CA GLU A 391 29.65 -3.31 3.90
C GLU A 391 28.13 -3.13 3.81
N TRP A 392 27.40 -3.46 4.88
CA TRP A 392 25.96 -3.31 4.94
C TRP A 392 25.52 -1.85 4.76
N GLN A 393 26.14 -0.92 5.48
CA GLN A 393 25.87 0.51 5.36
C GLN A 393 26.24 1.08 3.99
N SER A 394 27.30 0.57 3.35
CA SER A 394 27.71 1.00 1.99
C SER A 394 26.65 0.71 0.93
N GLN A 395 25.79 -0.28 1.18
CA GLN A 395 24.70 -0.69 0.28
C GLN A 395 23.35 -0.03 0.65
N GLY A 396 23.37 0.93 1.57
CA GLY A 396 22.18 1.65 2.02
C GLY A 396 21.41 0.95 3.15
N GLY A 397 21.99 -0.08 3.75
CA GLY A 397 21.48 -0.64 5.00
C GLY A 397 21.65 0.32 6.17
N ASP A 398 20.82 0.14 7.19
CA ASP A 398 20.72 1.04 8.33
C ASP A 398 20.66 0.25 9.66
N PRO A 399 21.71 -0.53 10.01
CA PRO A 399 21.82 -1.11 11.35
C PRO A 399 22.17 -0.03 12.38
N LEU A 400 21.51 -0.06 13.54
CA LEU A 400 21.90 0.74 14.69
C LEU A 400 23.04 0.04 15.45
N LEU A 401 24.24 0.60 15.39
CA LEU A 401 25.41 0.07 16.10
C LEU A 401 25.63 0.82 17.42
N VAL A 402 25.60 0.08 18.53
CA VAL A 402 25.91 0.56 19.87
C VAL A 402 27.21 -0.08 20.34
N VAL A 403 28.19 0.72 20.72
CA VAL A 403 29.52 0.25 21.16
C VAL A 403 29.77 0.65 22.59
N CYS A 404 30.00 -0.35 23.44
CA CYS A 404 30.43 -0.20 24.82
C CYS A 404 31.95 -0.38 24.88
N GLY A 405 32.71 0.71 24.92
CA GLY A 405 34.17 0.68 25.01
C GLY A 405 34.86 1.14 23.72
N GLU A 406 35.84 0.38 23.23
CA GLU A 406 36.73 0.78 22.13
C GLU A 406 36.02 0.84 20.77
N THR A 407 36.11 1.99 20.10
CA THR A 407 35.45 2.28 18.81
C THR A 407 36.36 2.19 17.60
N LYS A 408 37.68 2.15 17.81
CA LYS A 408 38.70 2.29 16.76
C LYS A 408 38.47 1.38 15.55
N ALA A 409 38.14 0.11 15.77
CA ALA A 409 37.89 -0.84 14.68
C ALA A 409 36.71 -0.43 13.77
N PHE A 410 35.68 0.21 14.33
CA PHE A 410 34.51 0.69 13.59
C PHE A 410 34.82 2.02 12.87
N GLU A 411 35.61 2.88 13.49
CA GLU A 411 36.11 4.11 12.87
C GLU A 411 37.01 3.80 11.67
N ASP A 412 37.97 2.88 11.83
CA ASP A 412 38.90 2.44 10.79
C ASP A 412 38.17 1.77 9.61
N ALA A 413 37.06 1.06 9.87
CA ALA A 413 36.21 0.46 8.84
C ALA A 413 35.27 1.46 8.16
N GLY A 414 35.16 2.69 8.66
CA GLY A 414 34.25 3.71 8.13
C GLY A 414 32.78 3.49 8.48
N CYS A 415 32.48 2.83 9.60
CA CYS A 415 31.10 2.69 10.08
C CYS A 415 30.50 4.07 10.42
N ARG A 416 29.26 4.30 10.00
CA ARG A 416 28.50 5.52 10.25
C ARG A 416 27.55 5.33 11.43
N ASP A 417 27.14 6.45 12.03
CA ASP A 417 26.08 6.51 13.05
C ASP A 417 26.30 5.60 14.27
N VAL A 418 27.57 5.43 14.67
CA VAL A 418 27.96 4.63 15.83
C VAL A 418 27.55 5.33 17.12
N LEU A 419 26.69 4.69 17.91
CA LEU A 419 26.30 5.16 19.23
C LEU A 419 27.29 4.63 20.28
N VAL A 420 28.11 5.52 20.81
CA VAL A 420 29.08 5.17 21.86
C VAL A 420 28.40 5.29 23.22
N ALA A 421 28.45 4.20 24.00
CA ALA A 421 27.95 4.22 25.38
C ALA A 421 28.78 5.20 26.23
N PRO A 422 28.15 5.99 27.12
CA PRO A 422 28.89 6.87 28.00
C PRO A 422 29.83 6.06 28.91
N GLN A 423 30.96 6.65 29.30
CA GLN A 423 31.93 6.00 30.19
C GLN A 423 31.43 5.95 31.64
N GLU A 424 30.63 6.94 32.04
CA GLU A 424 30.08 7.08 33.39
C GLU A 424 28.65 7.63 33.32
N GLU A 425 27.84 7.33 34.34
CA GLU A 425 26.50 7.91 34.49
C GLU A 425 26.64 9.35 34.99
N VAL A 426 26.23 10.32 34.17
CA VAL A 426 26.37 11.75 34.49
C VAL A 426 25.01 12.43 34.53
N GLY A 427 24.80 13.31 35.51
CA GLY A 427 23.61 14.17 35.58
C GLY A 427 22.30 13.41 35.84
N GLY A 428 22.35 12.28 36.54
CA GLY A 428 21.16 11.46 36.84
C GLY A 428 20.65 10.60 35.68
N ARG A 429 21.36 10.60 34.54
CA ARG A 429 21.04 9.75 33.39
C ARG A 429 21.79 8.42 33.52
N THR A 430 21.04 7.36 33.83
CA THR A 430 21.59 6.00 33.89
C THR A 430 21.85 5.43 32.51
N PHE A 431 22.70 4.41 32.40
CA PHE A 431 22.91 3.69 31.13
C PHE A 431 21.60 3.16 30.55
N HIS A 432 20.70 2.66 31.42
CA HIS A 432 19.37 2.21 31.02
C HIS A 432 18.54 3.32 30.37
N SER A 433 18.51 4.51 30.98
CA SER A 433 17.74 5.65 30.46
C SER A 433 18.36 6.17 29.15
N TRP A 434 19.68 6.20 29.05
CA TRP A 434 20.38 6.63 27.84
C TRP A 434 20.06 5.73 26.64
N LEU A 435 20.23 4.41 26.78
CA LEU A 435 19.96 3.48 25.68
C LEU A 435 18.46 3.43 25.37
N GLY A 436 17.60 3.48 26.40
CA GLY A 436 16.15 3.56 26.21
C GLY A 436 15.75 4.77 25.36
N ASP A 437 16.26 5.96 25.68
CA ASP A 437 16.00 7.18 24.92
C ASP A 437 16.58 7.12 23.49
N ALA A 438 17.77 6.54 23.33
CA ALA A 438 18.40 6.38 22.04
C ALA A 438 17.57 5.45 21.12
N LEU A 439 17.11 4.32 21.65
CA LEU A 439 16.22 3.42 20.93
C LEU A 439 14.90 4.11 20.59
N LEU A 440 14.23 4.76 21.54
CA LEU A 440 12.95 5.44 21.26
C LEU A 440 13.05 6.50 20.16
N ARG A 441 14.18 7.20 20.06
CA ARG A 441 14.40 8.24 19.07
C ARG A 441 14.84 7.70 17.71
N VAL A 442 15.78 6.75 17.69
CA VAL A 442 16.45 6.33 16.45
C VAL A 442 15.87 5.02 15.91
N ARG A 443 15.51 4.11 16.81
CA ARG A 443 15.04 2.76 16.46
C ARG A 443 13.91 2.33 17.40
N PRO A 444 12.74 3.01 17.35
CA PRO A 444 11.62 2.70 18.24
C PRO A 444 11.10 1.27 18.05
N TRP A 445 11.43 0.68 16.90
CA TRP A 445 11.06 -0.67 16.51
C TRP A 445 12.20 -1.35 15.73
N PHE A 446 12.41 -2.65 15.94
CA PHE A 446 13.47 -3.46 15.31
C PHE A 446 13.04 -4.92 15.08
N ASP A 447 13.56 -5.53 14.01
CA ASP A 447 13.39 -6.93 13.63
C ASP A 447 14.39 -7.87 14.32
N VAL A 448 15.62 -7.39 14.53
CA VAL A 448 16.74 -8.23 14.94
C VAL A 448 17.57 -7.53 16.00
N VAL A 449 18.04 -8.30 16.98
CA VAL A 449 19.04 -7.90 17.95
C VAL A 449 20.26 -8.80 17.80
N LEU A 450 21.44 -8.19 17.62
CA LEU A 450 22.73 -8.87 17.67
C LEU A 450 23.51 -8.35 18.88
N ALA A 451 23.54 -9.12 19.96
CA ALA A 451 24.13 -8.73 21.24
C ALA A 451 25.43 -9.51 21.50
N ILE A 452 26.58 -8.89 21.20
CA ILE A 452 27.90 -9.52 21.32
C ILE A 452 28.57 -9.03 22.58
N ASN A 453 28.72 -9.93 23.57
CA ASN A 453 29.21 -9.62 24.91
C ASN A 453 28.50 -8.41 25.54
N ALA A 454 27.21 -8.21 25.22
CA ALA A 454 26.46 -7.05 25.66
C ALA A 454 26.37 -7.03 27.20
N PRO A 455 26.64 -5.89 27.85
CA PRO A 455 26.55 -5.79 29.30
C PRO A 455 25.09 -5.97 29.76
N ALA A 456 24.90 -6.47 30.99
CA ALA A 456 23.58 -6.81 31.54
C ALA A 456 22.57 -5.65 31.43
N TRP A 457 23.00 -4.40 31.72
CA TRP A 457 22.12 -3.23 31.60
C TRP A 457 21.59 -3.02 30.18
N ALA A 458 22.40 -3.31 29.15
CA ALA A 458 21.99 -3.17 27.75
C ALA A 458 21.03 -4.28 27.37
N ALA A 459 21.33 -5.52 27.79
CA ALA A 459 20.48 -6.67 27.60
C ALA A 459 19.08 -6.48 28.22
N GLU A 460 19.00 -5.94 29.44
CA GLU A 460 17.74 -5.60 30.11
C GLU A 460 16.93 -4.53 29.37
N VAL A 461 17.58 -3.50 28.82
CA VAL A 461 16.91 -2.47 28.00
C VAL A 461 16.36 -3.08 26.71
N LEU A 462 17.17 -3.88 26.03
CA LEU A 462 16.78 -4.58 24.80
C LEU A 462 15.62 -5.55 25.05
N ALA A 463 15.66 -6.32 26.15
CA ALA A 463 14.58 -7.23 26.54
C ALA A 463 13.26 -6.47 26.77
N ARG A 464 13.32 -5.37 27.53
CA ARG A 464 12.14 -4.51 27.78
C ARG A 464 11.60 -3.90 26.49
N GLN A 465 12.46 -3.47 25.58
CA GLN A 465 12.03 -2.89 24.31
C GLN A 465 11.47 -3.94 23.36
N ALA A 466 12.10 -5.13 23.28
CA ALA A 466 11.60 -6.26 22.50
C ALA A 466 10.19 -6.66 22.95
N ALA A 467 9.97 -6.79 24.26
CA ALA A 467 8.66 -7.10 24.84
C ALA A 467 7.58 -6.04 24.51
N ARG A 468 7.95 -4.75 24.41
CA ARG A 468 7.01 -3.69 23.97
C ARG A 468 6.62 -3.84 22.49
N THR A 469 7.53 -4.36 21.67
CA THR A 469 7.34 -4.49 20.23
C THR A 469 6.70 -5.82 19.79
N GLU A 470 6.59 -6.80 20.69
CA GLU A 470 5.98 -8.13 20.43
C GLU A 470 4.53 -8.05 19.91
N SER A 471 3.83 -6.95 20.14
CA SER A 471 2.47 -6.72 19.58
C SER A 471 2.41 -6.65 18.04
N LEU A 472 3.55 -6.65 17.35
CA LEU A 472 3.67 -6.64 15.89
C LEU A 472 4.35 -7.89 15.34
N TRP A 473 5.53 -8.25 15.83
CA TRP A 473 6.14 -9.57 15.70
C TRP A 473 7.33 -9.64 16.65
N ARG A 474 7.70 -10.86 17.07
CA ARG A 474 8.84 -11.04 17.99
C ARG A 474 10.16 -10.80 17.24
N PRO A 475 11.06 -9.95 17.77
CA PRO A 475 12.39 -9.78 17.20
C PRO A 475 13.21 -11.07 17.29
N TRP A 476 14.07 -11.32 16.30
CA TRP A 476 15.03 -12.41 16.34
C TRP A 476 16.28 -11.98 17.11
N ILE A 477 16.65 -12.75 18.12
CA ILE A 477 17.73 -12.37 19.04
C ILE A 477 18.91 -13.34 18.89
N VAL A 478 20.04 -12.78 18.48
CA VAL A 478 21.34 -13.46 18.40
C VAL A 478 22.25 -12.89 19.47
N ALA A 479 22.81 -13.74 20.34
CA ALA A 479 23.68 -13.27 21.41
C ALA A 479 24.81 -14.24 21.77
N THR A 480 25.88 -13.74 22.38
CA THR A 480 26.91 -14.60 23.00
C THR A 480 26.39 -15.25 24.29
N VAL A 481 27.00 -16.36 24.71
CA VAL A 481 26.55 -17.18 25.85
C VAL A 481 26.34 -16.39 27.14
N ASP A 482 27.18 -15.39 27.41
CA ASP A 482 27.18 -14.65 28.67
C ASP A 482 26.13 -13.53 28.75
N VAL A 483 25.29 -13.37 27.72
CA VAL A 483 24.26 -12.31 27.69
C VAL A 483 22.99 -12.81 28.38
N GLU A 484 22.89 -12.53 29.66
CA GLU A 484 21.71 -12.81 30.48
C GLU A 484 20.54 -11.87 30.15
N HIS A 485 19.32 -12.20 30.61
CA HIS A 485 18.08 -11.43 30.46
C HIS A 485 17.44 -11.33 29.06
N LEU A 486 18.14 -11.72 28.00
CA LEU A 486 17.54 -11.83 26.65
C LEU A 486 16.98 -13.22 26.40
N ASN A 487 15.83 -13.29 25.72
CA ASN A 487 15.28 -14.55 25.21
C ASN A 487 15.93 -14.88 23.86
N VAL A 488 17.13 -15.46 23.92
CA VAL A 488 18.01 -15.71 22.78
C VAL A 488 17.47 -16.82 21.89
N ASP A 489 17.37 -16.55 20.59
CA ASP A 489 16.96 -17.53 19.57
C ASP A 489 18.15 -18.26 18.95
N PHE A 490 19.33 -17.61 18.90
CA PHE A 490 20.57 -18.22 18.43
C PHE A 490 21.78 -17.76 19.26
N THR A 491 22.48 -18.73 19.84
CA THR A 491 23.64 -18.47 20.70
C THR A 491 24.95 -18.56 19.91
N LEU A 492 25.78 -17.52 20.03
CA LEU A 492 27.16 -17.49 19.55
C LEU A 492 28.07 -18.09 20.64
N ASP A 493 28.31 -19.40 20.54
CA ASP A 493 29.14 -20.15 21.47
C ASP A 493 30.51 -20.47 20.84
N GLY A 494 31.58 -20.24 21.61
CA GLY A 494 32.97 -20.44 21.17
C GLY A 494 33.58 -19.23 20.45
N ASN A 495 34.25 -19.46 19.32
CA ASN A 495 35.01 -18.44 18.61
C ASN A 495 34.09 -17.50 17.79
N VAL A 496 33.65 -16.41 18.44
CA VAL A 496 32.68 -15.46 17.85
C VAL A 496 33.20 -14.82 16.56
N ASP A 497 34.50 -14.47 16.44
CA ASP A 497 35.00 -13.85 15.21
C ASP A 497 35.00 -14.80 14.01
N GLU A 498 35.29 -16.08 14.25
CA GLU A 498 35.21 -17.13 13.25
C GLU A 498 33.77 -17.36 12.80
N MET A 499 32.83 -17.46 13.75
CA MET A 499 31.40 -17.61 13.45
C MET A 499 30.85 -16.45 12.61
N LEU A 500 31.19 -15.20 12.96
CA LEU A 500 30.77 -14.03 12.18
C LEU A 500 31.36 -14.03 10.77
N ARG A 501 32.65 -14.41 10.64
CA ARG A 501 33.33 -14.51 9.35
C ARG A 501 32.69 -15.57 8.46
N GLU A 502 32.44 -16.76 8.99
CA GLU A 502 31.77 -17.84 8.27
C GLU A 502 30.33 -17.45 7.88
N ALA A 503 29.59 -16.84 8.79
CA ALA A 503 28.22 -16.38 8.53
C ALA A 503 28.19 -15.32 7.43
N SER A 504 29.15 -14.38 7.42
CA SER A 504 29.30 -13.38 6.36
C SER A 504 29.68 -14.02 5.02
N GLN A 505 30.62 -14.97 5.00
CA GLN A 505 31.00 -15.69 3.79
C GLN A 505 29.84 -16.50 3.21
N ARG A 506 29.08 -17.18 4.07
CA ARG A 506 27.88 -17.91 3.64
C ARG A 506 26.81 -16.98 3.08
N ALA A 507 26.56 -15.86 3.75
CA ALA A 507 25.65 -14.83 3.26
C ALA A 507 26.05 -14.35 1.87
N LYS A 508 27.34 -14.04 1.64
CA LYS A 508 27.89 -13.68 0.33
C LYS A 508 27.66 -14.75 -0.73
N GLY A 509 27.81 -16.03 -0.37
CA GLY A 509 27.52 -17.15 -1.26
C GLY A 509 26.04 -17.32 -1.63
N MET A 510 25.13 -16.81 -0.79
CA MET A 510 23.68 -16.84 -1.02
C MET A 510 23.18 -15.65 -1.85
N ARG A 511 23.99 -14.61 -2.03
CA ARG A 511 23.61 -13.43 -2.79
C ARG A 511 23.40 -13.78 -4.26
N PRO A 512 22.44 -13.13 -4.93
CA PRO A 512 22.26 -13.30 -6.36
C PRO A 512 23.54 -12.86 -7.07
N LYS A 513 24.08 -13.72 -7.93
CA LYS A 513 25.17 -13.32 -8.82
C LYS A 513 24.56 -12.45 -9.90
N LEU A 514 24.95 -11.17 -9.97
CA LEU A 514 24.68 -10.34 -11.14
C LEU A 514 25.28 -11.08 -12.35
N LEU A 515 24.42 -11.45 -13.30
CA LEU A 515 24.81 -12.04 -14.59
C LEU A 515 25.30 -10.96 -15.54
#